data_AF-A0A379SJJ2-F1
#
_entry.id   AF-A0A379SJJ2-F1
#
_cell.length_a   1.000
_cell.length_b   1.000
_cell.length_c   1.000
_cell.angle_alpha   90.00
_cell.angle_beta   90.00
_cell.angle_gamma   90.00
#
_symmetry.space_group_name_H-M   'P 1'
#
loop_
_entity.id
_entity.type
_entity.pdbx_description
1 polymer ?
#
loop_
_entity_poly.entity_id
_entity_poly.type
_entity_poly.pdbx_seq_one_letter_code
_entity_poly.pdbx_strand_id
1 'polypeptide(L)' 'MEGSLATGSEAWWRTKTGPEWGREKDGNYRVTFWWRDPQGNEKYSPIRRVWVYITA' A
#
# COMPACT_ATOMS: atom_id res chain seq x y z
N MET A 1 7.15 -23.49 -2.53
CA MET A 1 6.09 -23.02 -1.63
C MET A 1 5.71 -21.62 -2.07
N GLU A 2 4.60 -21.47 -2.80
CA GLU A 2 4.00 -20.15 -2.99
C GLU A 2 3.61 -19.63 -1.60
N GLY A 3 4.23 -18.53 -1.17
CA GLY A 3 3.90 -17.90 0.11
C GLY A 3 2.44 -17.45 0.10
N SER A 4 1.75 -17.58 1.23
CA SER A 4 0.33 -17.23 1.32
C SER A 4 0.08 -15.77 0.90
N LEU A 5 -1.07 -15.53 0.26
CA LEU A 5 -1.59 -14.21 -0.09
C LEU A 5 -2.12 -13.45 1.15
N ALA A 6 -1.41 -13.54 2.27
CA ALA A 6 -1.69 -12.75 3.46
C ALA A 6 -1.23 -11.30 3.25
N THR A 7 -2.03 -10.34 3.71
CA THR A 7 -1.67 -8.91 3.67
C THR A 7 -0.29 -8.68 4.27
N GLY A 8 0.57 -7.97 3.54
CA GLY A 8 1.94 -7.66 3.96
C GLY A 8 2.99 -8.74 3.60
N SER A 9 2.60 -9.91 3.08
CA SER A 9 3.53 -10.91 2.59
C SER A 9 4.20 -10.50 1.27
N GLU A 10 5.33 -11.15 0.92
CA GLU A 10 5.97 -10.95 -0.39
C GLU A 10 5.02 -11.24 -1.56
N ALA A 11 4.25 -12.33 -1.47
CA ALA A 11 3.30 -12.71 -2.50
C ALA A 11 2.21 -11.65 -2.67
N TRP A 12 1.72 -11.10 -1.55
CA TRP A 12 0.74 -10.01 -1.59
C TRP A 12 1.33 -8.72 -2.18
N TRP A 13 2.54 -8.33 -1.78
CA TRP A 13 3.20 -7.14 -2.33
C TRP A 13 3.47 -7.24 -3.83
N ARG A 14 3.77 -8.44 -4.36
CA ARG A 14 3.91 -8.68 -5.80
C ARG A 14 2.63 -8.39 -6.61
N THR A 15 1.46 -8.43 -5.97
CA THR A 15 0.20 -8.07 -6.64
C THR A 15 0.02 -6.56 -6.81
N LYS A 16 0.80 -5.73 -6.09
CA LYS A 16 0.66 -4.27 -6.10
C LYS A 16 1.54 -3.65 -7.19
N THR A 17 0.90 -2.97 -8.13
CA THR A 17 1.58 -2.31 -9.28
C THR A 17 1.51 -0.78 -9.21
N GLY A 18 0.85 -0.21 -8.21
CA GLY A 18 0.67 1.23 -8.02
C GLY A 18 -0.49 1.53 -7.06
N PRO A 19 -0.97 2.78 -7.02
CA PRO A 19 -2.21 3.12 -6.35
C PRO A 19 -3.37 2.31 -6.97
N GLU A 20 -4.25 1.80 -6.13
CA GLU A 20 -5.49 1.15 -6.59
C GLU A 20 -6.64 2.16 -6.50
N TRP A 21 -7.57 2.13 -7.45
CA TRP A 21 -8.74 3.00 -7.41
C TRP A 21 -10.03 2.27 -7.78
N GLY A 22 -11.13 2.72 -7.19
CA GLY A 22 -12.48 2.24 -7.48
C GLY A 22 -13.47 3.38 -7.55
N ARG A 23 -14.43 3.29 -8.48
CA ARG A 23 -15.49 4.29 -8.60
C ARG A 23 -16.53 4.08 -7.50
N GLU A 24 -16.88 5.15 -6.82
CA GLU A 24 -17.90 5.19 -5.77
C GLU A 24 -19.29 5.51 -6.36
N LYS A 25 -20.34 5.25 -5.56
CA LYS A 25 -21.74 5.43 -6.00
C LYS A 25 -22.10 6.88 -6.34
N ASP A 26 -21.41 7.84 -5.74
CA ASP A 26 -21.58 9.28 -5.96
C ASP A 26 -20.80 9.80 -7.19
N GLY A 27 -20.08 8.92 -7.90
CA GLY A 27 -19.27 9.28 -9.05
C GLY A 27 -17.85 9.71 -8.73
N ASN A 28 -17.49 9.83 -7.45
CA ASN A 28 -16.11 10.04 -7.01
C ASN A 28 -15.28 8.76 -7.15
N TYR A 29 -13.97 8.87 -6.94
CA TYR A 29 -13.06 7.73 -6.91
C TYR A 29 -12.43 7.60 -5.53
N ARG A 30 -12.46 6.39 -4.96
CA ARG A 30 -11.62 6.02 -3.83
C ARG A 30 -10.27 5.57 -4.36
N VAL A 31 -9.20 6.22 -3.91
CA VAL A 31 -7.82 5.87 -4.27
C VAL A 31 -7.10 5.39 -3.02
N THR A 32 -6.44 4.24 -3.10
CA THR A 32 -5.63 3.65 -2.03
C THR A 32 -4.17 3.68 -2.47
N PHE A 33 -3.34 4.41 -1.72
CA PHE A 33 -1.89 4.43 -1.91
C PHE A 33 -1.26 3.38 -1.00
N TRP A 34 -0.39 2.54 -1.57
CA TRP A 34 0.37 1.54 -0.83
C TRP A 34 1.83 1.96 -0.74
N TRP A 35 2.37 1.95 0.46
CA TRP A 35 3.80 2.14 0.70
C TRP A 35 4.33 0.97 1.52
N ARG A 36 5.41 0.35 1.04
CA ARG A 36 6.07 -0.77 1.72
C ARG A 36 7.29 -0.25 2.46
N ASP A 37 7.30 -0.42 3.77
CA ASP A 37 8.44 -0.04 4.58
C ASP A 37 9.64 -0.99 4.32
N PRO A 38 10.78 -0.49 3.82
CA PRO A 38 11.96 -1.32 3.61
C PRO A 38 12.65 -1.74 4.91
N GLN A 39 12.39 -1.05 6.02
CA GLN A 39 12.96 -1.35 7.35
C GLN A 39 12.10 -2.34 8.14
N GLY A 40 11.04 -2.86 7.53
CA GLY A 40 10.20 -3.91 8.09
C GLY A 40 9.01 -3.36 8.86
N ASN A 41 8.89 -3.72 10.13
CA ASN A 41 7.71 -3.44 10.94
C ASN A 41 7.97 -2.37 12.01
N GLU A 42 6.98 -2.06 12.83
CA GLU A 42 7.00 -1.02 13.85
C GLU A 42 8.09 -1.19 14.91
N LYS A 43 8.61 -2.41 15.10
CA LYS A 43 9.70 -2.68 16.05
C LYS A 43 11.05 -2.19 15.53
N TYR A 44 11.25 -2.19 14.21
CA TYR A 44 12.54 -1.93 13.59
C TYR A 44 12.57 -0.62 12.80
N SER A 45 11.44 -0.24 12.20
CA SER A 45 11.38 0.96 11.38
C SER A 45 11.35 2.22 12.24
N PRO A 46 12.29 3.17 12.04
CA PRO A 46 12.25 4.49 12.65
C PRO A 46 11.27 5.44 11.95
N ILE A 47 10.61 5.01 10.86
CA ILE A 47 9.68 5.85 10.09
C ILE A 47 8.53 6.28 11.00
N ARG A 48 8.35 7.60 11.16
CA ARG A 48 7.25 8.17 11.97
C ARG A 48 6.07 8.65 11.16
N ARG A 49 6.29 8.99 9.89
CA ARG A 49 5.28 9.54 8.99
C ARG A 49 5.59 9.14 7.56
N VAL A 50 4.54 8.85 6.80
CA VAL A 50 4.60 8.65 5.35
C VAL A 50 3.62 9.66 4.75
N TRP A 51 4.16 10.75 4.21
CA TRP A 51 3.34 11.82 3.63
C TRP A 51 3.04 11.51 2.18
N VAL A 52 1.77 11.62 1.79
CA VAL A 52 1.36 11.58 0.37
C VAL A 52 1.13 13.01 -0.07
N TYR A 53 2.09 13.58 -0.80
CA TYR A 53 1.98 14.93 -1.36
C TYR A 53 1.48 14.85 -2.80
N ILE A 54 0.21 15.15 -3.01
CA ILE A 54 -0.45 15.08 -4.31
C ILE A 54 -0.39 16.47 -4.95
N THR A 55 0.15 16.54 -6.17
CA THR A 55 0.26 17.77 -6.97
C THR A 55 -0.55 17.63 -8.25
N ALA A 56 -0.92 18.78 -8.84
CA ALA A 56 -1.74 18.89 -10.04
C ALA A 56 -0.87 19.16 -11.28
#